data_AF-A0AAV0WMN7-F1
#
_entry.id   AF-A0AAV0WMN7-F1
#
_cell.length_a   1.000
_cell.length_b   1.000
_cell.length_c   1.000
_cell.angle_alpha   90.00
_cell.angle_beta   90.00
_cell.angle_gamma   90.00
#
_symmetry.space_group_name_H-M   'P 1'
#
loop_
_entity.id
_entity.type
_entity.pdbx_description
1 polymer ?
#
loop_
_entity_poly.entity_id
_entity_poly.type
_entity_poly.pdbx_seq_one_letter_code
_entity_poly.pdbx_strand_id
1 'polypeptide(L)'
;MEKEELRKCCHDLQNVLTDGELKDINCYELYEELLIFCTIISEETTAFQALSVLKKCCGVLYHSVTSLATLSIEQQITDSLDFSELIAIFAAAKARKKQF
;
A
#
# COMPACT_ATOMS: atom_id res chain seq x y z
N MET A 1 4.44 -9.54 17.01
CA MET A 1 5.37 -9.50 15.87
C MET A 1 6.74 -9.17 16.42
N GLU A 2 7.72 -10.04 16.23
CA GLU A 2 9.07 -9.76 16.73
C GLU A 2 9.76 -8.71 15.83
N LYS A 3 10.55 -7.81 16.42
CA LYS A 3 11.23 -6.72 15.68
C LYS A 3 12.12 -7.25 14.54
N GLU A 4 12.68 -8.43 14.73
CA GLU A 4 13.53 -9.08 13.73
C GLU A 4 12.72 -9.65 12.55
N GLU A 5 11.50 -10.14 12.80
CA GLU A 5 10.57 -10.55 11.75
C GLU A 5 10.13 -9.35 10.91
N LEU A 6 9.76 -8.23 11.56
CA LEU A 6 9.38 -7.00 10.87
C LEU A 6 10.50 -6.50 9.94
N ARG A 7 11.74 -6.53 10.42
CA ARG A 7 12.90 -6.11 9.62
C ARG A 7 13.12 -7.02 8.41
N LYS A 8 12.93 -8.34 8.56
CA LYS A 8 12.98 -9.29 7.44
C LYS A 8 11.90 -8.98 6.41
N CYS A 9 10.65 -8.75 6.86
CA CYS A 9 9.56 -8.39 5.97
C CYS A 9 9.83 -7.08 5.19
N CYS A 10 10.37 -6.04 5.82
CA CYS A 10 10.75 -4.80 5.12
C CYS A 10 11.83 -5.05 4.05
N HIS A 11 12.78 -5.94 4.33
CA HIS A 11 13.84 -6.28 3.40
C HIS A 11 13.32 -7.10 2.21
N ASP A 12 12.45 -8.08 2.46
CA ASP A 12 11.81 -8.88 1.42
C ASP A 12 10.94 -8.01 0.52
N LEU A 13 10.19 -7.08 1.11
CA LEU A 13 9.37 -6.12 0.38
C LEU A 13 10.21 -5.20 -0.51
N GLN A 14 11.34 -4.68 -0.02
CA GLN A 14 12.28 -3.93 -0.87
C GLN A 14 12.73 -4.78 -2.06
N ASN A 15 13.09 -6.05 -1.84
CA ASN A 15 13.56 -6.92 -2.92
C ASN A 15 12.47 -7.16 -3.99
N VAL A 16 11.21 -7.35 -3.56
CA VAL A 16 10.08 -7.54 -4.47
C VAL A 16 9.82 -6.29 -5.31
N LEU A 17 10.03 -5.11 -4.73
CA LEU A 17 9.81 -3.80 -5.38
C LEU A 17 11.10 -3.23 -5.98
N THR A 18 12.16 -4.02 -6.11
CA THR A 18 13.40 -3.61 -6.77
C THR A 18 13.38 -4.06 -8.23
N ASP A 19 13.60 -3.13 -9.15
CA ASP A 19 13.85 -3.42 -10.56
C ASP A 19 15.31 -3.08 -10.91
N GLY A 20 16.16 -4.11 -10.94
CA GLY A 20 17.60 -3.96 -11.12
C GLY A 20 18.24 -3.18 -9.96
N GLU A 21 18.73 -1.98 -10.24
CA GLU A 21 19.32 -1.07 -9.24
C GLU A 21 18.32 -0.04 -8.69
N LEU A 22 17.12 0.03 -9.27
CA LEU A 22 16.07 0.95 -8.83
C LEU A 22 15.29 0.33 -7.68
N LYS A 23 15.30 1.02 -6.54
CA LYS A 23 14.59 0.62 -5.33
C LYS A 23 13.51 1.64 -5.05
N ASP A 24 12.25 1.25 -5.21
CA ASP A 24 11.11 2.13 -4.94
C ASP A 24 10.91 2.37 -3.43
N ILE A 25 11.39 1.44 -2.59
CA ILE A 25 11.29 1.50 -1.14
C ILE A 25 12.64 1.13 -0.51
N ASN A 26 13.08 1.91 0.47
CA ASN A 26 14.23 1.59 1.31
C ASN A 26 13.78 0.84 2.57
N CYS A 27 14.29 -0.37 2.77
CA CYS A 27 13.89 -1.24 3.88
C CYS A 27 14.24 -0.67 5.26
N TYR A 28 15.32 0.11 5.36
CA TYR A 28 15.76 0.72 6.61
C TYR A 28 14.80 1.86 7.00
N GLU A 29 14.51 2.76 6.07
CA GLU A 29 13.59 3.88 6.26
C GLU A 29 12.18 3.35 6.59
N LEU A 30 11.70 2.38 5.82
CA LEU A 30 10.40 1.75 6.07
C LEU A 30 10.32 1.10 7.46
N TYR A 31 11.38 0.39 7.87
CA TYR A 31 11.41 -0.24 9.19
C TYR A 31 11.37 0.80 10.32
N GLU A 32 12.11 1.90 10.21
CA GLU A 32 12.07 2.99 11.20
C GLU A 32 10.70 3.65 11.27
N GLU A 33 10.08 3.94 10.12
CA GLU A 33 8.74 4.52 10.06
C GLU A 33 7.68 3.60 10.68
N LEU A 34 7.71 2.30 10.36
CA LEU A 34 6.81 1.32 10.94
C LEU A 34 7.03 1.17 12.44
N LEU A 35 8.28 1.25 12.90
CA LEU A 35 8.59 1.19 14.33
C LEU A 35 8.00 2.40 15.06
N ILE A 36 8.18 3.61 14.51
CA ILE A 36 7.56 4.83 15.05
C ILE A 36 6.04 4.69 15.04
N PHE A 37 5.46 4.22 13.94
CA PHE A 37 4.02 4.01 13.84
C PHE A 37 3.49 3.04 14.90
N CYS A 38 4.19 1.92 15.14
CA CYS A 38 3.89 0.97 16.21
C CYS A 38 4.01 1.56 17.62
N THR A 39 4.77 2.65 17.83
CA THR A 39 4.77 3.37 19.12
C THR A 39 3.58 4.31 19.29
N ILE A 40 2.93 4.70 18.19
CA ILE A 40 1.79 5.63 18.19
C ILE A 40 0.47 4.85 18.35
N ILE A 41 0.39 3.64 17.80
CA ILE A 41 -0.80 2.78 17.89
C ILE A 41 -0.68 1.80 19.06
N SER A 42 -1.80 1.47 19.70
CA SER A 42 -1.85 0.43 20.74
C SER A 42 -2.23 -0.94 20.17
N GLU A 43 -1.98 -2.03 20.91
CA GLU A 43 -2.26 -3.40 20.45
C GLU A 43 -3.75 -3.65 20.18
N GLU A 44 -4.64 -2.94 20.90
CA GLU A 44 -6.09 -2.95 20.65
C GLU A 44 -6.55 -2.06 19.48
N THR A 45 -5.63 -1.41 18.77
CA THR A 45 -5.95 -0.57 17.60
C THR A 45 -6.30 -1.45 16.40
N THR A 46 -7.53 -1.32 15.89
CA THR A 46 -7.95 -2.00 14.67
C THR A 46 -7.22 -1.46 13.43
N ALA A 47 -7.13 -2.25 12.36
CA ALA A 47 -6.50 -1.83 11.10
C ALA A 47 -7.10 -0.51 10.56
N PHE A 48 -8.42 -0.32 10.65
CA PHE A 48 -9.09 0.91 10.21
C PHE A 48 -8.70 2.13 11.06
N GLN A 49 -8.59 1.97 12.37
CA GLN A 49 -8.13 3.02 13.27
C GLN A 49 -6.65 3.35 13.03
N ALA A 50 -5.83 2.32 12.81
CA ALA A 50 -4.41 2.49 12.45
C ALA A 50 -4.29 3.30 11.15
N LEU A 51 -5.05 2.97 10.10
CA LEU A 51 -5.10 3.75 8.86
C LEU A 51 -5.57 5.19 9.07
N SER A 52 -6.52 5.40 9.99
CA SER A 52 -7.00 6.74 10.34
C SER A 52 -5.94 7.58 11.07
N VAL A 53 -5.12 6.95 11.92
CA VAL A 53 -3.96 7.58 12.56
C VAL A 53 -2.88 7.87 11.53
N LEU A 54 -2.59 6.91 10.65
CA LEU A 54 -1.61 7.07 9.58
C LEU A 54 -1.92 8.27 8.70
N LYS A 55 -3.19 8.44 8.29
CA LYS A 55 -3.66 9.59 7.53
C LYS A 55 -3.44 10.94 8.24
N LYS A 56 -3.47 10.96 9.57
CA LYS A 56 -3.19 12.17 10.36
C LYS A 56 -1.69 12.41 10.54
N CYS A 57 -0.88 11.36 10.44
CA CYS A 57 0.58 11.40 10.55
C CYS A 57 1.29 11.78 9.23
N CYS A 58 0.56 12.21 8.18
CA CYS A 58 1.05 12.55 6.83
C CYS A 58 2.14 13.65 6.71
N GLY A 59 2.80 14.05 7.80
CA GLY A 59 4.01 14.88 7.78
C GLY A 59 5.16 14.35 8.64
N VAL A 60 4.97 13.22 9.35
CA VAL A 60 5.94 12.65 10.31
C VAL A 60 6.42 11.27 9.85
N LEU A 61 5.55 10.51 9.19
CA LEU A 61 5.87 9.23 8.57
C LEU A 61 6.04 9.49 7.06
N TYR A 62 7.14 9.04 6.47
CA TYR A 62 7.51 9.37 5.09
C TYR A 62 6.61 8.63 4.06
N HIS A 63 6.96 8.79 2.79
CA HIS A 63 6.26 8.26 1.62
C HIS A 63 6.09 6.72 1.65
N SER A 64 6.95 5.98 2.34
CA SER A 64 7.00 4.52 2.25
C SER A 64 5.79 3.86 2.91
N VAL A 65 5.42 4.25 4.14
CA VAL A 65 4.25 3.69 4.84
C VAL A 65 2.94 4.16 4.20
N THR A 66 2.89 5.39 3.69
CA THR A 66 1.73 5.90 2.94
C THR A 66 1.53 5.13 1.63
N SER A 67 2.62 4.81 0.93
CA SER A 67 2.58 3.99 -0.29
C SER A 67 2.11 2.57 0.01
N LEU A 68 2.56 1.95 1.10
CA LEU A 68 2.07 0.63 1.51
C LEU A 68 0.61 0.63 1.93
N ALA A 69 0.16 1.65 2.65
CA ALA A 69 -1.25 1.79 2.97
C ALA A 69 -2.10 1.97 1.70
N THR A 70 -1.59 2.72 0.71
CA THR A 70 -2.25 2.89 -0.59
C THR A 70 -2.31 1.56 -1.34
N LEU A 71 -1.20 0.84 -1.46
CA LEU A 71 -1.14 -0.50 -2.06
C LEU A 71 -2.06 -1.50 -1.35
N SER A 72 -2.12 -1.47 -0.02
CA SER A 72 -3.01 -2.35 0.76
C SER A 72 -4.48 -2.08 0.50
N ILE A 73 -4.85 -0.80 0.34
CA ILE A 73 -6.21 -0.39 -0.02
C ILE A 73 -6.51 -0.76 -1.48
N GLU A 74 -5.59 -0.51 -2.40
CA GLU A 74 -5.73 -0.87 -3.82
C GLU A 74 -5.89 -2.37 -4.01
N GLN A 75 -5.15 -3.19 -3.27
CA GLN A 75 -5.29 -4.64 -3.27
C GLN A 75 -6.67 -5.07 -2.75
N GLN A 76 -7.13 -4.53 -1.61
CA GLN A 76 -8.47 -4.81 -1.10
C GLN A 76 -9.58 -4.40 -2.07
N ILE A 77 -9.44 -3.24 -2.71
CA ILE A 77 -10.36 -2.74 -3.73
C ILE A 77 -10.36 -3.69 -4.94
N THR A 78 -9.17 -4.05 -5.44
CA THR A 78 -8.97 -4.98 -6.57
C THR A 78 -9.58 -6.35 -6.30
N ASP A 79 -9.40 -6.89 -5.09
CA ASP A 79 -9.98 -8.18 -4.70
C ASP A 79 -11.52 -8.12 -4.57
N SER A 80 -12.07 -6.92 -4.33
CA SER A 80 -13.51 -6.70 -4.20
C SER A 80 -14.22 -6.33 -5.52
N LEU A 81 -13.46 -5.97 -6.56
CA LEU A 81 -14.00 -5.47 -7.83
C LEU A 81 -13.90 -6.52 -8.94
N ASP A 82 -15.04 -6.87 -9.52
CA ASP A 82 -15.08 -7.62 -10.77
C ASP A 82 -14.79 -6.68 -11.95
N PHE A 83 -13.54 -6.72 -12.43
CA PHE A 83 -13.12 -5.92 -13.58
C PHE A 83 -13.84 -6.31 -14.87
N SER A 84 -14.54 -7.44 -14.94
CA SER A 84 -15.28 -7.88 -16.12
C SER A 84 -16.40 -6.91 -16.50
N GLU A 85 -17.13 -6.39 -15.51
CA GLU A 85 -18.19 -5.40 -15.74
C GLU A 85 -17.61 -4.06 -16.18
N LEU A 86 -16.53 -3.61 -15.54
CA LEU A 86 -15.85 -2.36 -15.89
C LEU A 86 -15.27 -2.41 -17.32
N ILE A 87 -14.63 -3.53 -17.69
CA ILE A 87 -14.12 -3.77 -19.04
C ILE A 87 -15.27 -3.80 -20.06
N ALA A 88 -16.40 -4.44 -19.73
CA ALA A 88 -17.57 -4.47 -20.61
C ALA A 88 -18.16 -3.06 -20.84
N ILE A 89 -18.25 -2.23 -19.79
CA ILE A 89 -18.69 -0.83 -19.88
C ILE A 89 -17.74 -0.01 -20.76
N PHE A 90 -16.43 -0.12 -20.54
CA PHE A 90 -15.43 0.59 -21.34
C PHE A 90 -15.44 0.13 -22.81
N ALA A 91 -15.54 -1.17 -23.05
CA ALA A 91 -15.65 -1.74 -24.40
C ALA A 91 -16.90 -1.23 -25.11
N ALA A 92 -18.05 -1.22 -24.44
CA ALA A 92 -19.31 -0.69 -24.99
C ALA A 92 -19.24 0.82 -25.27
N ALA A 93 -18.57 1.59 -24.41
CA ALA A 93 -18.37 3.02 -24.61
C ALA A 93 -17.42 3.34 -25.78
N LYS A 94 -16.37 2.52 -25.98
CA LYS A 94 -15.40 2.68 -27.07
C LYS A 94 -15.95 2.15 -28.40
N ALA A 95 -16.77 1.10 -28.38
CA ALA A 95 -17.50 0.59 -29.55
C ALA A 95 -18.47 1.64 -30.12
N ARG A 96 -19.10 2.45 -29.24
CA ARG A 96 -20.00 3.54 -29.65
C ARG A 96 -19.31 4.71 -30.38
N LYS A 97 -17.99 4.86 -30.29
CA LYS A 97 -17.23 5.92 -30.99
C LYS A 97 -16.85 5.58 -32.43
N LYS A 98 -17.18 4.38 -32.92
CA LYS A 98 -16.90 3.94 -34.30
C LYS A 98 -18.20 3.84 -35.10
N GLN A 99 -18.90 4.96 -35.26
CA GLN A 99 -19.87 5.11 -36.35
C GLN A 99 -19.16 5.85 -37.48
N PHE A 100 -19.02 5.15 -38.61
CA PHE A 100 -18.41 5.65 -39.84
C PHE A 100 -19.23 6.79 -40.45
#